data_AF-A0A7C7QGE3-F1
#
_entry.id   AF-A0A7C7QGE3-F1
#
_cell.length_a   1.000
_cell.length_b   1.000
_cell.length_c   1.000
_cell.angle_alpha   90.00
_cell.angle_beta   90.00
_cell.angle_gamma   90.00
#
_symmetry.space_group_name_H-M   'P 1'
#
loop_
_entity.id
_entity.type
_entity.pdbx_description
1 polymer ?
#
loop_
_entity_poly.entity_id
_entity_poly.type
_entity_poly.pdbx_seq_one_letter_code
_entity_poly.pdbx_strand_id
1 'polypeptide(L)'
;LNTPIEVLEGIHPLRITRYALRKDSGGSGRHHGGDGLIREFCFLAPATVTLLTERRRHAPWGLAGGNPGQPGQNLLNGDPLPGKASLAVKAGDVLTIETPGGGGWGAGDE
;
A
#
# COMPACT_ATOMS: atom_id res chain seq x y z
N LEU A 1 -6.42 -8.16 -5.85
CA LEU A 1 -7.83 -7.94 -6.26
C LEU A 1 -8.26 -6.55 -5.80
N ASN A 2 -8.98 -5.80 -6.62
CA ASN A 2 -9.54 -4.51 -6.23
C ASN A 2 -11.02 -4.69 -5.84
N THR A 3 -11.29 -5.06 -4.59
CA THR A 3 -12.67 -5.19 -4.08
C THR A 3 -13.31 -3.79 -4.01
N PRO A 4 -14.53 -3.59 -4.56
CA PRO A 4 -15.24 -2.33 -4.46
C PRO A 4 -15.41 -1.86 -3.02
N ILE A 5 -15.39 -0.54 -2.81
CA ILE A 5 -15.50 0.04 -1.46
C ILE A 5 -16.86 -0.33 -0.85
N GLU A 6 -17.95 -0.25 -1.60
CA GLU A 6 -19.30 -0.51 -1.10
C GLU A 6 -19.44 -1.94 -0.58
N VAL A 7 -18.77 -2.89 -1.23
CA VAL A 7 -18.77 -4.29 -0.79
C VAL A 7 -18.02 -4.43 0.54
N LEU A 8 -16.85 -3.81 0.69
CA LEU A 8 -16.06 -3.89 1.92
C LEU A 8 -16.77 -3.25 3.11
N GLU A 9 -17.38 -2.08 2.92
CA GLU A 9 -18.15 -1.40 3.98
C GLU A 9 -19.47 -2.10 4.28
N GLY A 10 -20.05 -2.82 3.32
CA GLY A 10 -21.29 -3.57 3.51
C GLY A 10 -21.11 -4.87 4.31
N ILE A 11 -19.92 -5.50 4.26
CA ILE A 11 -19.66 -6.81 4.89
C ILE A 11 -18.77 -6.72 6.14
N HIS A 12 -18.10 -5.59 6.37
CA HIS A 12 -17.22 -5.39 7.51
C HIS A 12 -17.54 -4.07 8.23
N PRO A 13 -17.41 -4.02 9.56
CA PRO A 13 -17.61 -2.78 10.33
C PRO A 13 -16.39 -1.86 10.17
N LEU A 14 -16.17 -1.36 8.95
CA LEU A 14 -15.09 -0.44 8.60
C LEU A 14 -15.58 0.60 7.59
N ARG A 15 -14.81 1.68 7.46
CA ARG A 15 -14.99 2.71 6.44
C ARG A 15 -13.69 2.99 5.71
N ILE A 16 -13.72 3.13 4.40
CA ILE A 16 -12.58 3.55 3.60
C ILE A 16 -12.54 5.08 3.60
N THR A 17 -11.59 5.66 4.34
CA THR A 17 -11.45 7.13 4.44
C THR A 17 -10.60 7.70 3.31
N ARG A 18 -9.77 6.87 2.67
CA ARG A 18 -8.93 7.26 1.53
C ARG A 18 -8.74 6.10 0.58
N TYR A 19 -8.86 6.40 -0.71
CA TYR A 19 -8.38 5.56 -1.79
C TYR A 19 -7.78 6.48 -2.84
N ALA A 20 -6.45 6.50 -2.94
CA ALA A 20 -5.73 7.38 -3.85
C ALA A 20 -4.55 6.68 -4.51
N LEU A 21 -4.09 7.23 -5.64
CA LEU A 21 -2.79 6.88 -6.19
C LEU A 21 -1.68 7.33 -5.24
N ARG A 22 -0.69 6.47 -5.02
CA ARG A 22 0.56 6.82 -4.33
C ARG A 22 1.50 7.44 -5.35
N LYS A 23 1.28 8.71 -5.67
CA LYS A 23 2.01 9.43 -6.71
C LYS A 23 3.52 9.28 -6.54
N ASP A 24 4.22 9.11 -7.67
CA ASP A 24 5.68 9.07 -7.77
C ASP A 24 6.32 7.93 -6.95
N SER A 25 5.56 6.86 -6.71
CA SER A 25 6.05 5.65 -6.06
C SER A 25 6.65 4.66 -7.04
N GLY A 26 6.27 4.73 -8.32
CA GLY A 26 6.89 3.99 -9.39
C GLY A 26 8.34 4.41 -9.61
N GLY A 27 9.21 3.45 -9.92
CA GLY A 27 10.59 3.70 -10.27
C GLY A 27 10.71 4.41 -11.60
N SER A 28 11.63 5.36 -11.70
CA SER A 28 11.88 6.10 -12.94
C SER A 28 12.61 5.25 -13.99
N GLY A 29 12.46 5.60 -15.26
CA GLY A 29 13.13 4.99 -16.39
C GLY A 29 12.47 5.45 -17.68
N ARG A 30 12.97 5.02 -18.84
CA ARG A 30 12.30 5.28 -20.13
C ARG A 30 10.82 4.85 -20.11
N HIS A 31 10.52 3.75 -19.40
CA HIS A 31 9.17 3.38 -19.03
C HIS A 31 9.05 3.38 -17.51
N HIS A 32 8.29 4.33 -16.99
CA HIS A 32 8.05 4.45 -15.55
C HIS A 32 7.33 3.22 -15.01
N GLY A 33 7.76 2.77 -13.83
CA GLY A 33 7.01 1.80 -13.06
C GLY A 33 5.65 2.36 -12.65
N GLY A 34 4.65 1.50 -12.54
CA GLY A 34 3.32 1.93 -12.09
C GLY A 34 3.32 2.38 -10.64
N ASP A 35 2.59 3.45 -10.34
CA ASP A 35 2.38 3.90 -8.97
C ASP A 35 1.53 2.90 -8.17
N GLY A 36 1.85 2.79 -6.88
CA GLY A 36 1.04 2.10 -5.91
C GLY A 36 -0.23 2.88 -5.54
N LEU A 37 -0.89 2.40 -4.49
CA LEU A 37 -2.13 2.94 -3.95
C LEU A 37 -1.95 3.23 -2.47
N ILE A 38 -2.68 4.23 -1.99
CA ILE A 38 -2.89 4.53 -0.57
C ILE A 38 -4.33 4.16 -0.25
N ARG A 39 -4.51 3.26 0.72
CA ARG A 39 -5.83 2.90 1.25
C ARG A 39 -5.85 3.06 2.76
N GLU A 40 -6.81 3.82 3.27
CA GLU A 40 -7.01 4.02 4.71
C GLU A 40 -8.32 3.35 5.13
N PHE A 41 -8.22 2.45 6.10
CA PHE A 41 -9.32 1.68 6.66
C PHE A 41 -9.55 2.14 8.10
N CYS A 42 -10.65 2.85 8.34
CA CYS A 42 -11.10 3.23 9.67
C CYS A 42 -12.01 2.13 10.23
N PHE A 43 -11.63 1.51 11.33
CA PHE A 43 -12.43 0.46 11.96
C PHE A 43 -13.57 1.09 12.77
N LEU A 44 -14.80 0.61 12.58
CA LEU A 44 -16.00 1.09 13.27
C LEU A 44 -16.35 0.24 14.51
N ALA A 45 -15.70 -0.91 14.66
CA ALA A 45 -15.82 -1.81 15.80
C ALA A 45 -14.48 -2.51 16.08
N PRO A 46 -14.27 -3.07 17.28
CA PRO A 46 -13.10 -3.91 17.56
C PRO A 46 -12.99 -5.08 16.57
N ALA A 47 -11.78 -5.34 16.07
CA ALA A 47 -11.53 -6.39 15.09
C ALA A 47 -10.13 -6.98 15.25
N THR A 48 -9.90 -8.11 14.58
CA THR A 48 -8.55 -8.65 14.38
C THR A 48 -8.17 -8.47 12.93
N VAL A 49 -6.98 -7.91 12.69
CA VAL A 49 -6.43 -7.68 11.36
C VAL A 49 -5.22 -8.57 11.16
N THR A 50 -5.17 -9.23 10.00
CA THR A 50 -4.00 -9.98 9.56
C THR A 50 -3.44 -9.35 8.29
N LEU A 51 -2.19 -8.94 8.35
CA LEU A 51 -1.43 -8.38 7.23
C LEU A 51 -0.61 -9.48 6.57
N LEU A 52 -0.75 -9.62 5.25
CA LEU A 52 0.01 -10.53 4.40
C LEU A 52 0.55 -9.74 3.21
N THR A 53 1.46 -8.81 3.49
CA THR A 53 1.96 -7.87 2.49
C THR A 53 3.43 -8.12 2.19
N GLU A 54 3.80 -7.93 0.92
CA GLU A 54 5.14 -8.17 0.41
C GLU A 54 5.78 -6.86 -0.08
N ARG A 55 7.08 -6.92 -0.44
CA ARG A 55 7.85 -5.76 -0.92
C ARG A 55 7.85 -4.58 0.07
N ARG A 56 7.99 -4.90 1.36
CA ARG A 56 8.08 -3.93 2.48
C ARG A 56 9.52 -3.62 2.86
N ARG A 57 10.41 -4.62 2.78
CA ARG A 57 11.85 -4.48 3.04
C ARG A 57 12.66 -4.31 1.76
N HIS A 58 12.29 -5.06 0.72
CA HIS A 58 12.95 -5.02 -0.58
C HIS A 58 12.01 -4.42 -1.62
N ALA A 59 12.45 -3.30 -2.21
CA ALA A 59 11.76 -2.61 -3.30
C ALA A 59 11.56 -3.52 -4.52
N PRO A 60 10.52 -3.30 -5.33
CA PRO A 60 10.50 -3.75 -6.71
C PRO A 60 11.66 -3.11 -7.48
N TRP A 61 12.48 -3.96 -8.10
CA TRP A 61 13.71 -3.58 -8.78
C TRP A 61 13.39 -3.04 -10.16
N GLY A 62 14.16 -2.05 -10.60
CA GLY A 62 14.15 -1.62 -11.99
C GLY A 62 14.96 -2.56 -12.88
N LEU A 63 14.86 -2.37 -14.19
CA LEU A 63 15.54 -3.20 -15.19
C LEU A 63 16.16 -2.35 -16.30
N ALA A 64 17.26 -2.83 -16.88
CA ALA A 64 17.94 -2.19 -18.03
C ALA A 64 18.30 -0.71 -17.80
N GLY A 65 18.72 -0.36 -16.58
CA GLY A 65 19.04 1.02 -16.19
C GLY A 65 17.88 1.80 -15.56
N GLY A 66 16.69 1.20 -15.46
CA GLY A 66 15.58 1.78 -14.69
C GLY A 66 15.80 1.69 -13.17
N ASN A 67 15.22 2.63 -12.44
CA ASN A 67 15.31 2.74 -10.99
C ASN A 67 14.26 1.86 -10.28
N PRO A 68 14.55 1.41 -9.04
CA PRO A 68 13.57 0.69 -8.23
C PRO A 68 12.37 1.57 -7.88
N GLY A 69 11.20 0.94 -7.73
CA GLY A 69 10.03 1.57 -7.14
C GLY A 69 10.16 1.69 -5.63
N GLN A 70 9.33 2.53 -5.02
CA GLN A 70 9.30 2.66 -3.57
C GLN A 70 8.73 1.38 -2.91
N PRO A 71 9.34 0.88 -1.81
CA PRO A 71 8.73 -0.18 -1.03
C PRO A 71 7.43 0.32 -0.42
N GLY A 72 6.45 -0.56 -0.29
CA GLY A 72 5.19 -0.17 0.33
C GLY A 72 5.28 -0.24 1.86
N GLN A 73 4.27 0.31 2.53
CA GLN A 73 4.24 0.50 3.98
C GLN A 73 2.89 0.08 4.56
N ASN A 74 2.89 -0.32 5.82
CA ASN A 74 1.68 -0.53 6.62
C ASN A 74 1.82 0.35 7.85
N LEU A 75 0.80 1.14 8.17
CA LEU A 75 0.79 2.02 9.33
C LEU A 75 -0.50 1.83 10.11
N LEU A 76 -0.44 1.70 11.44
CA LEU A 76 -1.61 1.79 12.31
C LEU A 76 -1.55 3.13 13.05
N ASN A 77 -2.53 4.00 12.81
CA ASN A 77 -2.55 5.35 13.40
C ASN A 77 -1.27 6.15 13.16
N GLY A 78 -0.55 5.87 12.07
CA GLY A 78 0.74 6.48 11.72
C GLY A 78 1.96 5.66 12.16
N ASP A 79 1.81 4.68 13.04
CA ASP A 79 2.92 3.86 13.53
C ASP A 79 3.23 2.69 12.58
N PRO A 80 4.50 2.46 12.20
CA PRO A 80 4.88 1.40 11.28
C PRO A 80 4.55 -0.01 11.77
N LEU A 81 4.00 -0.83 10.88
CA LEU A 81 3.77 -2.26 11.08
C LEU A 81 4.66 -3.10 10.14
N PRO A 82 5.05 -4.33 10.55
CA PRO A 82 5.76 -5.23 9.67
C PRO A 82 4.88 -5.69 8.50
N GLY A 83 5.51 -6.28 7.47
CA GLY A 83 4.78 -6.78 6.30
C GLY A 83 3.82 -7.93 6.60
N LYS A 84 4.12 -8.71 7.64
CA LYS A 84 3.30 -9.81 8.13
C LYS A 84 3.08 -9.64 9.62
N ALA A 85 1.83 -9.55 10.04
CA ALA A 85 1.44 -9.42 11.45
C ALA A 85 -0.04 -9.78 11.62
N SER A 86 -0.39 -10.19 12.83
CA SER A 86 -1.78 -10.24 13.30
C SER A 86 -1.89 -9.37 14.55
N LEU A 87 -2.90 -8.50 14.58
CA LEU A 87 -3.09 -7.56 15.67
C LEU A 87 -4.57 -7.29 15.91
N ALA A 88 -4.90 -6.94 17.15
CA ALA A 88 -6.21 -6.44 17.51
C ALA A 88 -6.25 -4.91 17.28
N VAL A 89 -7.39 -4.43 16.77
CA VAL A 89 -7.67 -3.00 16.58
C VAL A 89 -8.97 -2.66 17.30
N LYS A 90 -9.13 -1.39 17.66
CA LYS A 90 -10.31 -0.83 18.31
C LYS A 90 -11.11 0.01 17.32
N ALA A 91 -12.35 0.31 17.68
CA ALA A 91 -13.13 1.31 16.95
C ALA A 91 -12.39 2.65 16.95
N GLY A 92 -12.32 3.30 15.79
CA GLY A 92 -11.59 4.55 15.55
C GLY A 92 -10.15 4.38 15.07
N ASP A 93 -9.56 3.19 15.20
CA ASP A 93 -8.21 2.95 14.65
C ASP A 93 -8.23 3.04 13.12
N VAL A 94 -7.14 3.55 12.55
CA VAL A 94 -6.95 3.70 11.11
C VAL A 94 -5.74 2.88 10.66
N LEU A 95 -5.98 1.87 9.85
CA LEU A 95 -4.93 1.15 9.14
C LEU A 95 -4.70 1.81 7.77
N THR A 96 -3.49 2.29 7.54
CA THR A 96 -3.04 2.78 6.24
C THR A 96 -2.21 1.71 5.55
N ILE A 97 -2.60 1.35 4.34
CA ILE A 97 -1.85 0.46 3.47
C ILE A 97 -1.36 1.25 2.26
N GLU A 98 -0.04 1.40 2.17
CA GLU A 98 0.65 1.90 0.99
C GLU A 98 1.19 0.70 0.19
N THR A 99 0.66 0.46 -1.00
CA THR A 99 1.18 -0.61 -1.86
C THR A 99 2.52 -0.18 -2.47
N PRO A 100 3.45 -1.12 -2.76
CA PRO A 100 4.70 -0.78 -3.42
C PRO A 100 4.43 -0.21 -4.82
N GLY A 101 5.31 0.66 -5.29
CA GLY A 101 5.36 1.06 -6.70
C GLY A 101 6.18 0.05 -7.52
N GLY A 102 5.89 -0.07 -8.81
CA GLY A 102 6.65 -0.91 -9.74
C GLY A 102 8.05 -0.36 -10.02
N GLY A 103 9.00 -1.21 -10.38
CA GLY A 103 10.30 -0.74 -10.88
C GLY A 103 10.20 -0.18 -12.30
N GLY A 104 11.01 0.82 -12.62
CA GLY A 104 11.11 1.40 -13.96
C GLY A 104 11.94 0.52 -14.90
N TRP A 105 11.76 0.73 -16.20
CA TRP A 105 12.52 0.05 -17.25
C TRP A 105 13.27 1.06 -18.14
N GLY A 106 14.52 0.73 -18.47
CA GLY A 106 15.38 1.55 -19.32
C GLY A 106 15.98 2.73 -18.56
N ALA A 107 17.19 3.15 -18.95
CA ALA A 107 17.72 4.44 -18.49
C ALA A 107 16.74 5.56 -18.87
N GLY A 108 16.47 6.49 -17.95
CA GLY A 108 15.75 7.71 -18.30
C GLY A 108 16.62 8.54 -19.24
N ASP A 109 15.99 9.19 -20.21
CA ASP A 109 16.69 10.24 -20.96
C ASP A 109 17.00 11.38 -19.96
N GLU A 110 18.26 11.85 -19.92
CA GLU A 110 18.69 13.01 -19.11
C GLU A 110 17.87 14.27 -19.41
#